data_AF-A0A401ZS79-F1
#
_entry.id   AF-A0A401ZS79-F1
#
_cell.length_a   1.000
_cell.length_b   1.000
_cell.length_c   1.000
_cell.angle_alpha   90.00
_cell.angle_beta   90.00
_cell.angle_gamma   90.00
#
_symmetry.space_group_name_H-M   'P 1'
#
loop_
_entity.id
_entity.type
_entity.pdbx_description
1 polymer ?
#
loop_
_entity_poly.entity_id
_entity_poly.type
_entity_poly.pdbx_seq_one_letter_code
_entity_poly.pdbx_strand_id
1 'polypeptide(L)'
;MPVSVKDEVYAEYGITHHSAGQYEVDHLISLELGGSNDIANLWPEAASPTPGFHQKDQVENYLHDQVCSGKMDLRTAQTKIATDWLSVYKQMGSSY
;
A
#
# COMPACT_ATOMS: atom_id res chain seq x y z
N MET A 1 -2.98 12.42 -5.49
CA MET A 1 -1.85 12.46 -6.45
C MET A 1 -2.35 12.86 -7.84
N PRO A 2 -1.62 13.73 -8.58
CA PRO A 2 -1.98 14.13 -9.95
C PRO A 2 -2.04 12.97 -10.94
N VAL A 3 -2.88 13.08 -11.97
CA VAL A 3 -3.00 12.07 -13.04
C VAL A 3 -1.67 11.84 -13.75
N SER A 4 -0.91 12.91 -14.02
CA SER A 4 0.40 12.80 -14.69
C SER A 4 1.40 11.92 -13.92
N VAL A 5 1.34 11.92 -12.58
CA VAL A 5 2.20 11.05 -11.77
C VAL A 5 1.72 9.60 -11.83
N LYS A 6 0.39 9.37 -11.88
CA LYS A 6 -0.16 8.02 -12.08
C LYS A 6 0.30 7.43 -13.42
N ASP A 7 0.23 8.23 -14.49
CA ASP A 7 0.65 7.82 -15.83
C ASP A 7 2.15 7.53 -15.89
N GLU A 8 2.98 8.32 -15.20
CA GLU A 8 4.42 8.09 -15.10
C GLU A 8 4.74 6.77 -14.40
N VAL A 9 4.06 6.48 -13.28
CA VAL A 9 4.21 5.18 -12.58
C VAL A 9 3.77 4.02 -13.46
N TYR A 10 2.61 4.11 -14.14
CA TYR A 10 2.21 3.03 -15.05
C TYR A 10 3.22 2.79 -16.18
N ALA A 11 3.80 3.87 -16.73
CA ALA A 11 4.81 3.78 -17.77
C ALA A 11 6.10 3.10 -17.27
N GLU A 12 6.56 3.39 -16.05
CA GLU A 12 7.73 2.76 -15.44
C GLU A 12 7.60 1.22 -15.32
N TYR A 13 6.38 0.74 -15.11
CA TYR A 13 6.06 -0.68 -15.00
C TYR A 13 5.60 -1.31 -16.33
N GLY A 14 5.65 -0.58 -17.44
CA GLY A 14 5.27 -1.08 -18.76
C GLY A 14 3.77 -1.31 -18.94
N ILE A 15 2.93 -0.72 -18.09
CA ILE A 15 1.46 -0.81 -18.17
C ILE A 15 0.97 0.26 -19.15
N THR A 16 0.83 -0.12 -20.42
CA THR A 16 0.38 0.80 -21.47
C THR A 16 -1.15 0.85 -21.61
N HIS A 17 -1.85 -0.18 -21.14
CA HIS A 17 -3.30 -0.27 -21.14
C HIS A 17 -3.79 -1.01 -19.90
N HIS A 18 -4.83 -0.50 -19.27
CA HIS A 18 -5.54 -1.17 -18.19
C HIS A 18 -7.00 -0.69 -18.16
N SER A 19 -7.88 -1.50 -17.59
CA SER A 19 -9.26 -1.07 -17.30
C SER A 19 -9.30 -0.24 -16.02
N ALA A 20 -10.34 0.58 -15.86
CA ALA A 20 -10.61 1.25 -14.59
C ALA A 20 -10.79 0.19 -13.49
N GLY A 21 -10.08 0.38 -12.36
CA GLY A 21 -10.13 -0.54 -11.21
C GLY A 21 -9.28 -1.81 -11.35
N GLN A 22 -8.50 -1.98 -12.42
CA GLN A 22 -7.56 -3.10 -12.52
C GLN A 22 -6.32 -2.89 -11.63
N TYR A 23 -5.85 -1.65 -11.55
CA TYR A 23 -4.74 -1.21 -10.72
C TYR A 23 -5.10 0.08 -9.99
N GLU A 24 -4.46 0.30 -8.86
CA GLU A 24 -4.36 1.58 -8.18
C GLU A 24 -2.88 1.95 -8.06
N VAL A 25 -2.52 3.20 -8.36
CA VAL A 25 -1.18 3.68 -8.01
C VAL A 25 -1.19 4.00 -6.53
N ASP A 26 -0.43 3.20 -5.81
CA ASP A 26 -0.49 3.08 -4.36
C ASP A 26 0.90 3.28 -3.76
N HIS A 27 0.94 3.58 -2.47
CA HIS A 27 2.16 3.89 -1.75
C HIS A 27 2.80 2.61 -1.17
N LEU A 28 4.12 2.44 -1.29
CA LEU A 28 4.85 1.36 -0.60
C LEU A 28 4.77 1.53 0.92
N ILE A 29 4.93 2.77 1.39
CA ILE A 29 4.62 3.22 2.75
C ILE A 29 3.51 4.27 2.63
N SER A 30 2.36 4.03 3.26
CA SER A 30 1.22 4.95 3.21
C SER A 30 1.56 6.34 3.80
N LEU A 31 0.86 7.38 3.35
CA LEU A 31 1.02 8.73 3.90
C LEU A 31 0.69 8.78 5.41
N GLU A 32 -0.24 7.94 5.86
CA GLU A 32 -0.62 7.80 7.27
C GLU A 32 0.47 7.16 8.15
N LEU A 33 1.43 6.49 7.51
CA LEU A 33 2.65 5.96 8.11
C LEU A 33 3.89 6.79 7.72
N GLY A 34 3.69 8.04 7.28
CA GLY A 34 4.78 8.99 6.99
C GLY A 34 5.51 8.73 5.67
N GLY A 35 4.88 8.03 4.72
CA GLY A 35 5.39 7.91 3.36
C GLY A 35 5.31 9.21 2.56
N SER A 36 5.74 9.17 1.30
CA SER A 36 5.75 10.33 0.40
C SER A 36 5.05 10.05 -0.93
N ASN A 37 4.78 11.11 -1.70
CA ASN A 37 4.34 11.00 -3.10
C ASN A 37 5.51 10.90 -4.09
N ASP A 38 6.72 10.61 -3.61
CA ASP A 38 7.86 10.40 -4.50
C ASP A 38 7.63 9.11 -5.30
N ILE A 39 8.01 9.11 -6.58
CA ILE A 39 7.84 7.94 -7.46
C ILE A 39 8.48 6.67 -6.88
N ALA A 40 9.60 6.80 -6.17
CA ALA A 40 10.26 5.68 -5.49
C ALA A 40 9.41 5.02 -4.38
N ASN A 41 8.35 5.68 -3.91
CA ASN A 41 7.39 5.16 -2.95
C ASN A 41 6.04 4.80 -3.61
N LEU A 42 5.94 4.82 -4.95
CA LEU A 42 4.70 4.58 -5.68
C LEU A 42 4.83 3.38 -6.62
N TRP A 43 3.76 2.61 -6.76
CA TRP A 43 3.72 1.46 -7.65
C TRP A 43 2.28 1.11 -8.03
N PRO A 44 2.07 0.39 -9.15
CA PRO A 44 0.74 -0.07 -9.55
C PRO A 44 0.36 -1.36 -8.79
N GLU A 45 -0.46 -1.23 -7.75
CA GLU A 45 -0.99 -2.35 -6.97
C GLU A 45 -2.25 -2.91 -7.67
N ALA A 46 -2.33 -4.23 -7.79
CA ALA A 46 -3.40 -4.89 -8.54
C ALA A 46 -4.65 -5.10 -7.68
N ALA A 47 -5.84 -5.07 -8.30
CA ALA A 47 -7.09 -5.46 -7.64
C ALA A 47 -7.22 -6.98 -7.47
N SER A 48 -6.58 -7.74 -8.34
CA SER A 48 -6.72 -9.19 -8.46
C SER A 48 -5.43 -9.85 -8.95
N PRO A 49 -5.12 -11.09 -8.52
CA PRO A 49 -5.87 -11.88 -7.53
C PRO A 49 -5.84 -11.25 -6.13
N THR A 50 -6.78 -11.64 -5.26
CA THR A 50 -6.80 -11.15 -3.87
C THR A 50 -5.82 -11.95 -3.00
N PRO A 51 -5.23 -11.34 -1.94
CA PRO A 51 -5.38 -9.94 -1.51
C PRO A 51 -4.74 -8.92 -2.49
N GLY A 52 -5.47 -7.86 -2.84
CA GLY A 52 -5.02 -6.73 -3.68
C GLY A 52 -5.11 -5.39 -2.95
N PHE A 53 -5.15 -4.26 -3.66
CA PHE A 53 -5.11 -2.90 -3.05
C PHE A 53 -6.16 -2.70 -1.95
N HIS A 54 -7.39 -3.18 -2.12
CA HIS A 54 -8.44 -3.12 -1.08
C HIS A 54 -8.09 -3.81 0.24
N GLN A 55 -7.25 -4.85 0.20
CA GLN A 55 -6.78 -5.52 1.41
C GLN A 55 -5.54 -4.84 1.98
N LYS A 56 -4.70 -4.26 1.11
CA LYS A 56 -3.58 -3.42 1.55
C LYS A 56 -4.10 -2.17 2.29
N ASP A 57 -5.18 -1.54 1.83
CA ASP A 57 -5.86 -0.45 2.56
C ASP A 57 -6.22 -0.84 4.00
N GLN A 58 -6.67 -2.08 4.22
CA GLN A 58 -6.99 -2.57 5.57
C GLN A 58 -5.73 -2.71 6.42
N VAL A 59 -4.62 -3.15 5.83
CA VAL A 59 -3.31 -3.23 6.50
C VAL A 59 -2.81 -1.84 6.86
N GLU A 60 -2.95 -0.86 5.97
CA GLU A 60 -2.56 0.53 6.21
C GLU A 60 -3.29 1.12 7.41
N ASN A 61 -4.62 1.04 7.40
CA ASN A 61 -5.45 1.51 8.50
C ASN A 61 -5.11 0.80 9.82
N TYR A 62 -4.95 -0.53 9.78
CA TYR A 62 -4.59 -1.30 10.97
C TYR A 62 -3.24 -0.86 11.55
N LEU A 63 -2.21 -0.70 10.71
CA LEU A 63 -0.88 -0.29 11.14
C LEU A 63 -0.89 1.16 11.64
N HIS A 64 -1.61 2.06 10.98
CA HIS A 64 -1.83 3.42 11.45
C HIS A 64 -2.44 3.44 12.86
N ASP A 65 -3.50 2.65 13.09
CA ASP A 65 -4.14 2.53 14.40
C ASP A 65 -3.19 1.97 15.47
N GLN A 66 -2.34 0.98 15.14
CA GLN A 66 -1.34 0.47 16.09
C GLN A 66 -0.31 1.55 16.47
N VAL A 67 0.10 2.39 15.50
CA VAL A 67 1.03 3.50 15.74
C VAL A 67 0.36 4.59 16.59
N CYS A 68 -0.84 5.03 16.21
CA CYS A 68 -1.58 6.08 16.91
C CYS A 68 -1.97 5.69 18.34
N SER A 69 -2.21 4.40 18.60
CA SER A 69 -2.47 3.87 19.94
C SER A 69 -1.21 3.57 20.77
N GLY A 70 -0.01 3.78 20.22
CA GLY A 70 1.27 3.52 20.88
C GLY A 70 1.59 2.03 21.06
N LYS A 71 0.88 1.14 20.35
CA LYS A 71 1.11 -0.31 20.38
C LYS A 71 2.24 -0.75 19.45
N MET A 72 2.60 0.08 18.48
CA MET A 72 3.68 -0.19 17.53
C MET A 72 4.45 1.09 17.21
N ASP A 73 5.78 1.00 17.16
CA ASP A 73 6.60 2.11 16.71
C ASP A 73 6.43 2.36 15.21
N LEU A 74 6.41 3.63 14.80
CA LEU A 74 6.27 4.04 13.40
C LEU A 74 7.23 3.29 12.45
N ARG A 75 8.51 3.18 12.85
CA ARG A 75 9.53 2.48 12.04
C ARG A 75 9.21 1.00 11.84
N THR A 76 8.61 0.36 12.85
CA THR A 76 8.20 -1.04 12.77
C THR A 76 7.03 -1.21 11.80
N ALA A 77 6.04 -0.31 11.85
CA ALA A 77 4.92 -0.30 10.91
C ALA A 77 5.40 -0.09 9.46
N GLN A 78 6.24 0.92 9.24
CA GLN A 78 6.86 1.20 7.94
C GLN A 78 7.64 0.00 7.39
N THR A 79 8.44 -0.67 8.24
CA THR A 79 9.19 -1.86 7.83
C THR A 79 8.24 -2.98 7.43
N LYS A 80 7.22 -3.26 8.25
CA LYS A 80 6.25 -4.35 7.99
C LYS A 80 5.52 -4.16 6.66
N ILE A 81 4.97 -2.97 6.41
CA ILE A 81 4.19 -2.73 5.18
C ILE A 81 5.08 -2.75 3.92
N ALA A 82 6.28 -2.18 3.99
CA ALA A 82 7.19 -2.12 2.86
C ALA A 82 7.80 -3.48 2.49
N THR A 83 7.97 -4.40 3.45
CA THR A 83 8.61 -5.70 3.18
C THR A 83 7.62 -6.83 2.89
N ASP A 84 6.52 -6.92 3.64
CA ASP A 84 5.56 -8.02 3.53
C ASP A 84 4.23 -7.67 4.19
N TRP A 85 3.48 -6.77 3.54
CA TRP A 85 2.14 -6.39 4.01
C TRP A 85 1.16 -7.58 4.03
N LEU A 86 1.35 -8.59 3.17
CA LEU A 86 0.51 -9.80 3.13
C LEU A 86 0.61 -10.61 4.42
N SER A 87 1.78 -10.70 5.03
CA SER A 87 1.94 -11.32 6.34
C SER A 87 1.19 -10.57 7.43
N VAL A 88 1.14 -9.23 7.38
CA VAL A 88 0.33 -8.43 8.30
C VAL A 88 -1.16 -8.72 8.09
N TYR A 89 -1.62 -8.71 6.83
CA TYR A 89 -3.01 -9.03 6.49
C TYR A 89 -3.45 -10.40 7.04
N LYS A 90 -2.61 -11.44 6.89
CA LYS A 90 -2.88 -12.78 7.43
C LYS A 90 -2.96 -12.82 8.96
N GLN A 91 -2.14 -12.03 9.65
CA GLN A 91 -2.15 -11.93 11.12
C GLN A 91 -3.42 -11.24 11.64
N MET A 92 -3.92 -10.23 10.92
CA MET A 92 -5.19 -9.57 11.24
C MET A 92 -6.36 -10.56 11.20
N GLY A 93 -6.37 -11.47 10.21
CA GLY A 93 -7.40 -12.51 10.08
C GLY A 93 -7.24 -13.72 11.01
N SER A 94 -6.06 -13.91 11.61
CA SER A 94 -5.78 -15.04 12.52
C SER A 94 -6.08 -14.74 13.99
N SER A 95 -6.64 -13.55 14.30
CA SER A 95 -6.96 -13.11 15.66
C SER A 95 -8.36 -13.55 16.15
N TYR A 96 -8.87 -14.70 15.68
CA TYR A 96 -10.15 -15.29 16.09
C TYR A 96 -9.96 -16.66 16.74
#